data_AF-A0A098LLM9-F1
#
_entry.id   AF-A0A098LLM9-F1
#
_cell.length_a   1.000
_cell.length_b   1.000
_cell.length_c   1.000
_cell.angle_alpha   90.00
_cell.angle_beta   90.00
_cell.angle_gamma   90.00
#
_symmetry.space_group_name_H-M   'P 1'
#
loop_
_entity.id
_entity.type
_entity.pdbx_description
1 polymer ?
#
loop_
_entity_poly.entity_id
_entity_poly.type
_entity_poly.pdbx_seq_one_letter_code
_entity_poly.pdbx_strand_id
1 'polypeptide(L)'
;MPAPRKADYYLGCLDGSVFIDLNLSDDNRIYLRRISFDGYGCCSLNDVVNCLSIEDSLRFIKEFKKETLDDRAIASLVKELIKINKDHIWADAIEEYDLMEKE
;
A
#
# COMPACT_ATOMS: atom_id res chain seq x y z
N MET A 1 8.55 21.46 -14.02
CA MET A 1 7.85 20.24 -13.57
C MET A 1 8.01 20.14 -12.07
N PRO A 2 6.96 19.77 -11.31
CA PRO A 2 7.13 19.42 -9.91
C PRO A 2 8.13 18.25 -9.77
N ALA A 3 8.82 18.18 -8.63
CA ALA A 3 9.79 17.12 -8.38
C ALA A 3 9.12 15.73 -8.52
N PRO A 4 9.83 14.72 -9.04
CA PRO A 4 9.28 13.37 -9.16
C PRO A 4 8.84 12.88 -7.78
N ARG A 5 7.64 12.31 -7.75
CA ARG A 5 7.10 11.51 -6.64
C ARG A 5 8.20 10.52 -6.23
N LYS A 6 8.60 10.50 -4.95
CA LYS A 6 9.68 9.63 -4.43
C LYS A 6 9.10 8.47 -3.62
N ALA A 7 8.52 7.47 -4.28
CA ALA A 7 8.22 6.20 -3.63
C ALA A 7 9.17 5.11 -4.13
N ASP A 8 9.41 4.10 -3.29
CA ASP A 8 10.26 2.95 -3.65
C ASP A 8 9.47 1.95 -4.50
N TYR A 9 8.17 1.82 -4.23
CA TYR A 9 7.25 0.99 -5.00
C TYR A 9 5.94 1.74 -5.26
N TYR A 10 5.41 1.52 -6.46
CA TYR A 10 4.13 2.07 -6.91
C TYR A 10 3.20 0.93 -7.26
N LEU A 11 1.99 0.99 -6.73
CA LEU A 11 0.93 0.03 -7.04
C LEU A 11 -0.32 0.79 -7.48
N GLY A 12 -0.92 0.31 -8.55
CA GLY A 12 -2.28 0.67 -8.95
C GLY A 12 -3.15 -0.57 -8.83
N CYS A 13 -4.31 -0.44 -8.19
CA CYS A 13 -5.29 -1.51 -8.09
C CYS A 13 -6.68 -1.00 -8.48
N LEU A 14 -7.61 -1.94 -8.71
CA LEU A 14 -8.99 -1.66 -9.12
C LEU A 14 -9.04 -0.81 -10.39
N ASP A 15 -8.40 -1.31 -11.45
CA ASP A 15 -8.31 -0.64 -12.77
C ASP A 15 -7.79 0.80 -12.71
N GLY A 16 -6.97 1.11 -11.69
CA GLY A 16 -6.35 2.42 -11.52
C GLY A 16 -7.18 3.40 -10.70
N SER A 17 -8.28 2.97 -10.08
CA SER A 17 -9.04 3.84 -9.16
C SER A 17 -8.36 4.02 -7.81
N VAL A 18 -7.41 3.14 -7.46
CA VAL A 18 -6.62 3.25 -6.23
C VAL A 18 -5.13 3.20 -6.55
N PHE A 19 -4.39 4.21 -6.08
CA PHE A 19 -2.93 4.24 -6.18
C PHE A 19 -2.29 4.24 -4.80
N ILE A 20 -1.24 3.42 -4.66
CA ILE A 20 -0.57 3.16 -3.41
C ILE A 20 0.93 3.41 -3.63
N ASP A 21 1.47 4.32 -2.83
CA ASP A 21 2.92 4.54 -2.71
C ASP A 21 3.43 3.81 -1.49
N LEU A 22 4.41 2.93 -1.70
CA LEU A 22 5.09 2.20 -0.64
C LEU A 22 6.55 2.59 -0.60
N ASN A 23 7.09 2.61 0.61
CA ASN A 23 8.49 2.86 0.85
C ASN A 23 9.09 1.78 1.74
N LEU A 24 10.41 1.64 1.65
CA LEU A 24 11.20 0.79 2.53
C LEU A 24 11.71 1.62 3.70
N SER A 25 11.51 1.16 4.92
CA SER A 25 12.12 1.76 6.11
C SER A 25 13.60 1.39 6.20
N ASP A 26 14.34 2.07 7.07
CA ASP A 26 15.75 1.76 7.35
C ASP A 26 15.96 0.31 7.84
N ASP A 27 14.94 -0.29 8.45
CA ASP A 27 14.92 -1.69 8.92
C ASP A 27 14.45 -2.69 7.85
N ASN A 28 14.41 -2.29 6.58
CA ASN A 28 13.91 -3.09 5.45
C ASN A 28 12.45 -3.54 5.59
N ARG A 29 11.59 -2.73 6.23
CA ARG A 29 10.16 -3.01 6.32
C ARG A 29 9.36 -2.14 5.36
N ILE A 30 8.38 -2.73 4.70
CA ILE A 30 7.50 -2.02 3.77
C ILE A 30 6.46 -1.25 4.57
N TYR A 31 6.30 0.03 4.28
CA TYR A 31 5.28 0.88 4.88
C TYR A 31 4.48 1.66 3.85
N LEU A 32 3.25 2.01 4.22
CA LEU A 32 2.36 2.80 3.40
C LEU A 32 2.74 4.27 3.53
N ARG A 33 3.28 4.84 2.46
CA ARG A 33 3.59 6.28 2.45
C ARG A 33 2.36 7.08 2.06
N ARG A 34 1.61 6.58 1.08
CA ARG A 34 0.47 7.29 0.53
C ARG A 34 -0.51 6.34 -0.12
N ILE A 35 -1.78 6.67 0.01
CA ILE A 35 -2.85 6.03 -0.73
C ILE A 35 -3.75 7.10 -1.33
N SER A 36 -4.19 6.91 -2.56
CA SER A 36 -5.17 7.77 -3.19
C SER A 36 -6.29 6.95 -3.80
N PHE A 37 -7.51 7.46 -3.65
CA PHE A 37 -8.73 6.85 -4.16
C PHE A 37 -9.43 7.86 -5.05
N ASP A 38 -9.97 7.40 -6.17
CA ASP A 38 -10.88 8.22 -6.97
C ASP A 38 -12.08 8.65 -6.11
N GLY A 39 -12.47 9.91 -6.22
CA GLY A 39 -13.57 10.49 -5.44
C GLY A 39 -13.20 10.97 -4.03
N TYR A 40 -12.15 10.45 -3.39
CA TYR A 40 -11.72 10.89 -2.04
C TYR A 40 -10.45 11.75 -2.05
N GLY A 41 -9.57 11.53 -3.04
CA GLY A 41 -8.29 12.22 -3.13
C GLY A 41 -7.14 11.43 -2.51
N CYS A 42 -6.17 12.12 -1.92
CA CYS A 42 -4.86 11.56 -1.58
C CYS A 42 -4.57 11.68 -0.08
N CYS A 43 -4.39 10.55 0.61
CA CYS A 43 -4.00 10.47 2.02
C CYS A 43 -2.50 10.11 2.14
N SER A 44 -1.72 10.98 2.76
CA SER A 44 -0.28 10.75 3.02
C SER A 44 -0.04 10.46 4.49
N LEU A 45 0.66 9.37 4.79
CA LEU A 45 0.87 8.86 6.15
C LEU A 45 2.28 9.20 6.67
N ASN A 46 2.79 10.40 6.35
CA ASN A 46 4.21 10.76 6.57
C ASN A 46 4.70 10.62 8.03
N ASP A 47 3.81 10.77 9.02
CA ASP A 47 4.14 10.70 10.45
C ASP A 47 3.76 9.36 11.11
N VAL A 48 3.15 8.44 10.34
CA VAL A 48 2.65 7.16 10.83
C VAL A 48 3.43 6.04 10.16
N VAL A 49 4.29 5.39 10.93
CA VAL A 49 5.17 4.32 10.42
C VAL A 49 4.65 2.97 10.90
N ASN A 50 3.43 2.64 10.49
CA ASN A 50 2.93 1.28 10.62
C ASN A 50 3.37 0.47 9.39
N CYS A 51 4.36 -0.39 9.60
CA CYS A 51 4.94 -1.22 8.56
C CYS A 51 4.37 -2.65 8.60
N LEU A 52 4.54 -3.36 7.50
CA LEU A 52 4.46 -4.81 7.50
C LEU A 52 5.50 -5.43 8.44
N SER A 53 5.27 -6.68 8.83
CA SER A 53 6.26 -7.50 9.51
C SER A 53 7.53 -7.65 8.65
N ILE A 54 8.64 -8.04 9.26
CA ILE A 54 9.88 -8.31 8.51
C ILE A 54 9.64 -9.44 7.49
N GLU A 55 8.93 -10.48 7.88
CA GLU A 55 8.64 -11.64 7.04
C GLU A 55 7.79 -11.27 5.83
N ASP A 56 6.74 -10.48 6.05
CA ASP A 56 5.83 -10.00 5.01
C ASP A 56 6.49 -8.97 4.10
N SER A 57 7.35 -8.11 4.65
CA SER A 57 8.16 -7.16 3.87
C SER A 57 9.14 -7.90 2.95
N LEU A 58 9.82 -8.93 3.46
CA LEU A 58 10.71 -9.77 2.65
C LEU A 58 9.94 -10.52 1.56
N ARG A 59 8.75 -11.01 1.90
CA ARG A 59 7.85 -11.65 0.93
C ARG A 59 7.45 -10.66 -0.16
N PHE A 60 7.02 -9.45 0.20
CA PHE A 60 6.68 -8.39 -0.74
C PHE A 60 7.83 -8.10 -1.71
N ILE A 61 9.02 -7.83 -1.17
CA ILE A 61 10.22 -7.51 -1.97
C ILE A 61 10.58 -8.68 -2.89
N LYS A 62 10.46 -9.92 -2.41
CA LYS A 62 10.73 -11.12 -3.21
C LYS A 62 9.74 -11.26 -4.35
N GLU A 63 8.45 -11.06 -4.11
CA GLU A 63 7.40 -11.09 -5.14
C GLU A 63 7.61 -9.98 -6.18
N PHE A 64 7.94 -8.76 -5.74
CA PHE A 64 8.21 -7.62 -6.64
C PHE A 64 9.46 -7.79 -7.51
N LYS A 65 10.40 -8.65 -7.10
CA LYS A 65 11.62 -8.97 -7.86
C LYS A 65 11.43 -10.10 -8.88
N LYS A 66 10.27 -10.79 -8.87
CA LYS A 66 9.99 -11.81 -9.87
C LYS A 66 9.66 -11.16 -11.22
N GLU A 67 9.95 -11.87 -12.31
CA GLU A 67 9.56 -11.45 -13.66
C GLU A 67 8.04 -11.43 -13.85
N THR A 68 7.32 -12.26 -13.09
CA THR A 68 5.86 -12.30 -13.05
C THR A 68 5.41 -12.09 -11.62
N LEU A 69 4.67 -11.01 -11.39
CA LEU A 69 4.15 -10.63 -10.09
C LEU A 69 2.93 -11.51 -9.77
N ASP A 70 2.91 -12.09 -8.57
CA ASP A 70 1.72 -12.80 -8.08
C ASP A 70 0.77 -11.79 -7.45
N ASP A 71 -0.20 -11.34 -8.24
CA ASP A 71 -1.19 -10.33 -7.84
C ASP A 71 -1.92 -10.72 -6.55
N ARG A 72 -2.17 -12.02 -6.32
CA ARG A 72 -2.85 -12.49 -5.10
C ARG A 72 -1.96 -12.36 -3.87
N ALA A 73 -0.68 -12.71 -4.02
CA ALA A 73 0.29 -12.58 -2.93
C ALA A 73 0.50 -11.10 -2.56
N ILE A 74 0.68 -10.22 -3.55
CA ILE A 74 0.84 -8.78 -3.32
C ILE A 74 -0.45 -8.17 -2.77
N ALA A 75 -1.62 -8.52 -3.31
CA ALA A 75 -2.90 -8.02 -2.81
C ALA A 75 -3.10 -8.38 -1.33
N SER A 76 -2.78 -9.60 -0.91
CA SER A 76 -2.86 -10.00 0.51
C SER A 76 -1.99 -9.11 1.40
N LEU A 77 -0.75 -8.85 0.99
CA LEU A 77 0.19 -8.02 1.75
C LEU A 77 -0.24 -6.55 1.79
N VAL A 78 -0.79 -6.04 0.69
CA VAL A 78 -1.33 -4.67 0.62
C VAL A 78 -2.56 -4.52 1.49
N LYS A 79 -3.49 -5.50 1.47
CA LYS A 79 -4.67 -5.50 2.35
C LYS A 79 -4.27 -5.49 3.82
N GLU A 80 -3.27 -6.29 4.20
CA GLU A 80 -2.74 -6.28 5.56
C GLU A 80 -2.16 -4.92 5.93
N LEU A 81 -1.37 -4.31 5.05
CA LEU A 81 -0.81 -2.99 5.29
C LEU A 81 -1.90 -1.90 5.42
N ILE A 82 -2.95 -1.94 4.60
CA ILE A 82 -4.13 -1.06 4.71
C ILE A 82 -4.84 -1.31 6.05
N LYS A 83 -5.01 -2.57 6.46
CA LYS A 83 -5.66 -2.94 7.73
C LYS A 83 -4.91 -2.38 8.95
N ILE A 84 -3.59 -2.46 8.96
CA ILE A 84 -2.76 -1.89 10.06
C ILE A 84 -2.87 -0.35 10.07
N ASN A 85 -3.04 0.26 8.89
CA ASN A 85 -3.15 1.71 8.73
C ASN A 85 -4.59 2.24 8.68
N LYS A 86 -5.61 1.40 8.92
CA LYS A 86 -7.02 1.74 8.67
C LYS A 86 -7.48 3.00 9.39
N ASP A 87 -6.97 3.22 10.61
CA ASP A 87 -7.34 4.36 11.46
C ASP A 87 -6.77 5.69 10.94
N HIS A 88 -5.89 5.62 9.94
CA HIS A 88 -5.24 6.76 9.28
C HIS A 88 -5.66 6.94 7.82
N ILE A 89 -6.59 6.11 7.34
CA ILE A 89 -7.14 6.14 5.98
C ILE A 89 -8.65 6.43 6.09
N TRP A 90 -9.28 6.94 5.02
CA TRP A 90 -10.73 7.09 4.98
C TRP A 90 -11.42 5.73 5.07
N ALA A 91 -12.12 5.49 6.18
CA ALA A 91 -12.89 4.26 6.40
C ALA A 91 -13.92 4.03 5.28
N ASP A 92 -14.62 5.09 4.88
CA ASP A 92 -15.61 5.07 3.79
C ASP A 92 -14.98 4.62 2.46
N ALA A 93 -13.76 5.09 2.15
CA ALA A 93 -13.05 4.68 0.94
C ALA A 93 -12.59 3.21 1.03
N ILE A 94 -12.14 2.75 2.19
CA ILE A 94 -11.77 1.35 2.37
C ILE A 94 -12.99 0.43 2.14
N GLU A 95 -14.16 0.84 2.63
CA GLU A 95 -15.41 0.08 2.47
C GLU A 95 -15.91 0.12 1.03
N GLU A 96 -15.93 1.28 0.38
CA GLU A 96 -16.41 1.46 -0.99
C GLU A 96 -15.57 0.66 -2.00
N TYR A 97 -14.26 0.62 -1.81
CA TYR A 97 -13.33 -0.08 -2.69
C TYR A 97 -13.08 -1.54 -2.28
N ASP A 98 -13.79 -2.08 -1.29
CA ASP A 98 -13.68 -3.46 -0.80
C ASP A 98 -12.24 -3.90 -0.49
N LEU A 99 -11.44 -2.96 0.06
CA LEU A 99 -10.02 -3.18 0.33
C LEU A 99 -9.77 -3.97 1.62
N MET A 100 -10.82 -4.39 2.31
CA MET A 100 -10.78 -5.28 3.47
C MET A 100 -11.75 -6.44 3.27
N GLU A 101 -11.33 -7.65 3.61
CA GLU A 101 -12.28 -8.77 3.65
C GLU A 101 -13.29 -8.50 4.77
N LYS A 102 -14.58 -8.58 4.42
CA LYS A 102 -15.67 -8.58 5.39
C LYS A 102 -15.58 -9.89 6.18
N GLU A 103 -15.32 -9.80 7.48
CA GLU A 103 -15.43 -10.95 8.41
C GLU A 103 -16.84 -11.55 8.41
#